data_AF-A0A9P5JF89-F1
#
_entry.id   AF-A0A9P5JF89-F1
#
_cell.length_a   1.000
_cell.length_b   1.000
_cell.length_c   1.000
_cell.angle_alpha   90.00
_cell.angle_beta   90.00
_cell.angle_gamma   90.00
#
_symmetry.space_group_name_H-M   'P 1'
#
loop_
_entity.id
_entity.type
_entity.pdbx_description
1 polymer ?
#
loop_
_entity_poly.entity_id
_entity_poly.type
_entity_poly.pdbx_seq_one_letter_code
_entity_poly.pdbx_strand_id
1 'polypeptide(L)'
;MNPFDTHKVFKRLEQDFPSPIAHTIMRATRGLLIDRIHKARRDGVDIKEAENQEYLYRAALSELRTELSMRTKNESAALSQSASLIRKDVEALSAKMKEDIATMKHEMQMELNNRRNEVKGDHKMTNIAIEELVHEATVKISDLKTEVEQGKWDNTRRGVAVIGVFVLVVILALETAKPSSFSRKSKSKVEESDANDGKDTEPKEHHPHVHHDAFVPSNPPSSGPSAVVPAPPAARH
;
A
#
# COMPACT_ATOMS: atom_id res chain seq x y z
N MET A 1 -11.47 30.67 92.85
CA MET A 1 -12.92 30.89 92.98
C MET A 1 -13.20 31.22 94.44
N ASN A 2 -13.61 32.45 94.73
CA ASN A 2 -13.77 32.90 96.11
C ASN A 2 -14.99 32.20 96.74
N PRO A 3 -14.87 31.59 97.94
CA PRO A 3 -15.98 30.96 98.63
C PRO A 3 -17.12 31.95 98.90
N PHE A 4 -18.37 31.52 98.73
CA PHE A 4 -19.54 32.34 99.06
C PHE A 4 -19.61 32.56 100.57
N ASP A 5 -19.35 33.80 101.00
CA ASP A 5 -19.33 34.20 102.40
C ASP A 5 -20.77 34.34 102.92
N THR A 6 -21.30 33.25 103.45
CA THR A 6 -22.67 33.15 103.98
C THR A 6 -22.88 34.10 105.17
N HIS A 7 -21.82 34.37 105.93
CA HIS A 7 -21.88 35.17 107.15
C HIS A 7 -22.01 36.66 106.86
N LYS A 8 -21.24 37.20 105.90
CA LYS A 8 -21.36 38.61 105.49
C LYS A 8 -22.73 38.94 104.93
N VAL A 9 -23.29 38.04 104.15
CA VAL A 9 -24.61 38.26 103.54
C VAL A 9 -25.70 38.11 104.61
N PHE A 10 -25.60 37.14 105.52
CA PHE A 10 -26.54 36.99 106.63
C PHE A 10 -26.57 38.22 107.55
N LYS A 11 -25.39 38.73 107.94
CA LYS A 11 -25.24 39.92 108.79
C LYS A 11 -25.83 41.18 108.13
N ARG A 12 -25.88 41.24 106.80
CA ARG A 12 -26.51 42.34 106.05
C ARG A 12 -28.03 42.16 105.93
N LEU A 13 -28.52 40.93 105.80
CA LEU A 13 -29.96 40.66 105.81
C LEU A 13 -30.59 40.86 107.19
N GLU A 14 -29.85 40.63 108.27
CA GLU A 14 -30.31 40.82 109.65
C GLU A 14 -30.57 42.30 110.02
N GLN A 15 -30.04 43.25 109.23
CA GLN A 15 -30.31 44.68 109.42
C GLN A 15 -31.71 45.08 108.92
N ASP A 16 -32.21 44.42 107.88
CA ASP A 16 -33.46 44.77 107.20
C ASP A 16 -34.60 43.78 107.46
N PHE A 17 -34.29 42.57 107.97
CA PHE A 17 -35.26 41.50 108.20
C PHE A 17 -35.07 40.80 109.56
N PRO A 18 -36.15 40.29 110.17
CA PRO A 18 -36.06 39.42 111.33
C PRO A 18 -35.17 38.19 111.04
N SER A 19 -34.33 37.81 112.01
CA SER A 19 -33.38 36.70 111.94
C SER A 19 -33.93 35.40 111.29
N PRO A 20 -35.16 34.90 111.57
CA PRO A 20 -35.68 33.70 110.91
C PRO A 20 -35.95 33.87 109.40
N ILE A 21 -36.34 35.07 108.95
CA ILE A 21 -36.57 35.38 107.54
C ILE A 21 -35.22 35.52 106.82
N ALA A 22 -34.27 36.25 107.42
CA ALA A 22 -32.90 36.38 106.92
C ALA A 22 -32.23 35.01 106.73
N HIS A 23 -32.40 34.08 107.68
CA HIS A 23 -31.87 32.72 107.61
C HIS A 23 -32.48 31.91 106.45
N THR A 24 -33.79 32.08 106.21
CA THR A 24 -34.51 31.38 105.13
C THR A 24 -34.07 31.89 103.75
N ILE A 25 -33.98 33.21 103.57
CA ILE A 25 -33.50 33.82 102.32
C ILE A 25 -32.04 33.44 102.05
N MET A 26 -31.20 33.41 103.09
CA MET A 26 -29.82 32.96 102.98
C MET A 26 -29.72 31.51 102.51
N ARG A 27 -30.50 30.60 103.11
CA ARG A 27 -30.52 29.18 102.73
C ARG A 27 -31.02 28.98 101.30
N ALA A 28 -32.06 29.71 100.88
CA ALA A 28 -32.57 29.67 99.52
C ALA A 28 -31.55 30.18 98.49
N THR A 29 -30.89 31.31 98.80
CA THR A 29 -29.85 31.92 97.94
C THR A 29 -28.64 31.00 97.80
N ARG A 30 -28.19 30.39 98.90
CA ARG A 30 -27.11 29.39 98.90
C ARG A 30 -27.49 28.16 98.06
N GLY A 31 -28.72 27.66 98.21
CA GLY A 31 -29.23 26.55 97.41
C GLY A 31 -29.22 26.84 95.91
N LEU A 32 -29.75 28.01 95.51
CA LEU A 32 -29.79 28.44 94.11
C LEU A 32 -28.39 28.66 93.53
N LEU A 33 -27.47 29.23 94.30
CA LEU A 33 -26.09 29.45 93.88
C LEU A 33 -25.36 28.12 93.66
N ILE A 34 -25.51 27.17 94.59
CA ILE A 34 -24.93 25.83 94.44
C ILE A 34 -25.50 25.11 93.22
N ASP A 35 -26.82 25.18 93.01
CA ASP A 35 -27.47 24.55 91.85
C ASP A 35 -26.98 25.17 90.52
N ARG A 36 -26.87 26.50 90.45
CA ARG A 36 -26.33 27.20 89.27
C ARG A 36 -24.86 26.89 89.03
N ILE A 37 -24.03 26.81 90.07
CA ILE A 37 -22.61 26.42 89.94
C ILE A 37 -22.51 24.98 89.45
N HIS A 38 -23.32 24.07 89.97
CA HIS A 38 -23.34 22.68 89.50
C HIS A 38 -23.82 22.58 88.06
N LYS A 39 -24.83 23.36 87.66
CA LYS A 39 -25.29 23.41 86.28
C LYS A 39 -24.21 23.97 85.35
N ALA A 40 -23.59 25.09 85.70
CA ALA A 40 -22.50 25.68 84.92
C ALA A 40 -21.27 24.75 84.83
N ARG A 41 -21.00 23.93 85.86
CA ARG A 41 -19.92 22.93 85.83
C ARG A 41 -20.26 21.69 84.98
N ARG A 42 -21.54 21.37 84.81
CA ARG A 42 -21.99 20.30 83.88
C ARG A 42 -22.02 20.78 82.43
N ASP A 43 -22.45 22.02 82.21
CA ASP A 43 -22.57 22.62 80.88
C ASP A 43 -21.22 23.16 80.37
N GLY A 44 -20.29 23.47 81.28
CA GLY A 44 -18.92 23.80 80.96
C GLY A 44 -18.14 22.55 80.55
N VAL A 45 -17.58 22.56 79.34
CA VAL A 45 -16.65 21.52 78.88
C VAL A 45 -15.45 21.51 79.82
N ASP A 46 -15.14 20.34 80.39
CA ASP A 46 -13.92 20.17 81.17
C ASP A 46 -12.73 20.39 80.23
N ILE A 47 -11.78 21.22 80.64
CA ILE A 47 -10.60 21.58 79.83
C ILE A 47 -9.87 20.31 79.39
N LYS A 48 -9.85 19.28 80.24
CA LYS A 48 -9.24 17.98 79.96
C LYS A 48 -9.95 17.21 78.84
N GLU A 49 -11.27 17.29 78.75
CA GLU A 49 -12.02 16.64 77.67
C GLU A 49 -11.76 17.35 76.33
N ALA A 50 -11.71 18.69 76.33
CA ALA A 50 -11.34 19.45 75.14
C ALA A 50 -9.91 19.12 74.66
N GLU A 51 -8.94 19.06 75.59
CA GLU A 51 -7.55 18.69 75.29
C GLU A 51 -7.43 17.25 74.76
N ASN A 52 -8.18 16.30 75.34
CA ASN A 52 -8.20 14.91 74.86
C ASN A 52 -8.78 14.81 73.44
N GLN A 53 -9.88 15.49 73.16
CA GLN A 53 -10.46 15.53 71.81
C GLN A 53 -9.50 16.17 70.80
N GLU A 54 -8.83 17.27 71.17
CA GLU A 54 -7.80 17.88 70.32
C GLU A 54 -6.67 16.89 70.00
N TYR A 55 -6.21 16.11 70.99
CA TYR A 55 -5.19 15.08 70.77
C TYR A 55 -5.67 14.01 69.78
N LEU A 56 -6.89 13.50 69.94
CA LEU A 56 -7.47 12.49 69.03
C LEU A 56 -7.61 13.04 67.61
N TYR A 57 -8.05 14.29 67.45
CA TYR A 57 -8.11 14.94 66.14
C TYR A 57 -6.73 15.11 65.51
N ARG A 58 -5.73 15.53 66.29
CA ARG A 58 -4.35 15.66 65.81
C ARG A 58 -3.77 14.31 65.40
N ALA A 59 -4.03 13.25 66.14
CA ALA A 59 -3.62 11.90 65.81
C ALA A 59 -4.28 11.42 64.50
N ALA A 60 -5.60 11.56 64.37
CA ALA A 60 -6.33 11.18 63.17
C ALA A 60 -5.91 12.00 61.93
N LEU A 61 -5.64 13.30 62.08
CA LEU A 61 -5.14 14.15 60.99
C LEU A 61 -3.71 13.78 60.59
N SER A 62 -2.86 13.41 61.55
CA SER A 62 -1.52 12.91 61.27
C SER A 62 -1.58 11.60 60.50
N GLU A 63 -2.42 10.66 60.94
CA GLU A 63 -2.66 9.38 60.27
C GLU A 63 -3.17 9.59 58.85
N LEU A 64 -4.24 10.39 58.66
CA LEU A 64 -4.80 10.70 57.34
C LEU A 64 -3.76 11.35 56.42
N ARG A 65 -2.93 12.26 56.94
CA ARG A 65 -1.86 12.90 56.15
C ARG A 65 -0.82 11.88 55.71
N THR A 66 -0.44 10.95 56.58
CA THR A 66 0.50 9.88 56.22
C THR A 66 -0.11 8.90 55.22
N GLU A 67 -1.36 8.50 55.41
CA GLU A 67 -2.10 7.62 54.49
C GLU A 67 -2.23 8.27 53.11
N LEU A 68 -2.64 9.54 53.04
CA LEU A 68 -2.75 10.27 51.78
C LEU A 68 -1.39 10.39 51.09
N SER A 69 -0.32 10.70 51.83
CA SER A 69 1.03 10.77 51.27
C SER A 69 1.50 9.42 50.73
N MET A 70 1.21 8.33 51.45
CA MET A 70 1.54 6.98 51.01
C MET A 70 0.73 6.57 49.77
N ARG A 71 -0.58 6.85 49.77
CA ARG A 71 -1.48 6.55 48.67
C ARG A 71 -1.09 7.29 47.39
N THR A 72 -0.84 8.60 47.49
CA THR A 72 -0.42 9.41 46.35
C THR A 72 0.93 8.96 45.77
N LYS A 73 1.91 8.61 46.62
CA LYS A 73 3.17 8.03 46.17
C LYS A 73 2.98 6.69 45.46
N ASN A 74 2.15 5.81 46.04
CA ASN A 74 1.87 4.50 45.47
C ASN A 74 1.15 4.62 44.11
N GLU A 75 0.15 5.49 44.02
CA GLU A 75 -0.57 5.76 42.78
C GLU A 75 0.34 6.37 41.71
N SER A 76 1.19 7.33 42.09
CA SER A 76 2.19 7.89 41.18
C SER A 76 3.18 6.84 40.69
N ALA A 77 3.60 5.92 41.55
CA ALA A 77 4.49 4.81 41.17
C ALA A 77 3.78 3.84 40.22
N ALA A 78 2.54 3.46 40.51
CA ALA A 78 1.73 2.59 39.66
C ALA A 78 1.45 3.20 38.29
N LEU A 79 1.15 4.51 38.23
CA LEU A 79 0.94 5.22 36.98
C LEU A 79 2.23 5.31 36.17
N SER A 80 3.37 5.59 36.82
CA SER A 80 4.67 5.64 36.17
C SER A 80 5.08 4.27 35.59
N GLN A 81 4.82 3.20 36.34
CA GLN A 81 5.04 1.83 35.88
C GLN A 81 4.15 1.51 34.67
N SER A 82 2.86 1.83 34.75
CA SER A 82 1.91 1.61 33.65
C SER A 82 2.31 2.39 32.39
N ALA A 83 2.70 3.65 32.55
CA ALA A 83 3.20 4.46 31.45
C ALA A 83 4.49 3.90 30.84
N SER A 84 5.40 3.36 31.67
CA SER A 84 6.62 2.70 31.18
C SER A 84 6.29 1.44 30.39
N LEU A 85 5.36 0.62 30.84
CA LEU A 85 4.92 -0.59 30.12
C LEU A 85 4.31 -0.23 28.76
N ILE A 86 3.36 0.72 28.73
CA ILE A 86 2.73 1.17 27.49
C ILE A 86 3.77 1.71 26.50
N ARG A 87 4.78 2.46 26.97
CA ARG A 87 5.88 2.93 26.11
C ARG A 87 6.65 1.77 25.49
N LYS A 88 6.98 0.74 26.27
CA LYS A 88 7.68 -0.45 25.77
C LYS A 88 6.83 -1.22 24.76
N ASP A 89 5.52 -1.32 24.98
CA ASP A 89 4.60 -1.97 24.04
C ASP A 89 4.52 -1.20 22.72
N VAL A 90 4.48 0.14 22.78
CA VAL A 90 4.51 1.00 21.58
C VAL A 90 5.82 0.87 20.83
N GLU A 91 6.96 0.84 21.53
CA GLU A 91 8.28 0.62 20.90
C GLU A 91 8.37 -0.75 20.25
N ALA A 92 7.92 -1.81 20.92
CA ALA A 92 7.88 -3.16 20.39
C ALA A 92 6.97 -3.26 19.15
N LEU A 93 5.79 -2.63 19.18
CA LEU A 93 4.88 -2.60 18.04
C LEU A 93 5.50 -1.84 16.87
N SER A 94 6.16 -0.70 17.12
CA SER A 94 6.85 0.09 16.10
C SER A 94 7.99 -0.70 15.45
N ALA A 95 8.77 -1.43 16.25
CA ALA A 95 9.83 -2.30 15.74
C ALA A 95 9.27 -3.42 14.87
N LYS A 96 8.20 -4.09 15.34
CA LYS A 96 7.52 -5.14 14.58
C LYS A 96 6.96 -4.61 13.25
N MET A 97 6.28 -3.46 13.26
CA MET A 97 5.76 -2.86 12.01
C MET A 97 6.88 -2.54 11.01
N LYS A 98 8.04 -2.06 11.48
CA LYS A 98 9.19 -1.82 10.61
C LYS A 98 9.74 -3.10 10.01
N GLU A 99 9.83 -4.16 10.81
CA GLU A 99 10.21 -5.49 10.35
C GLU A 99 9.23 -6.03 9.32
N ASP A 100 7.93 -6.00 9.62
CA ASP A 100 6.86 -6.47 8.71
C ASP A 100 6.90 -5.70 7.37
N ILE A 101 7.10 -4.38 7.40
CA ILE A 101 7.27 -3.56 6.19
C ILE A 101 8.54 -3.96 5.41
N ALA A 102 9.65 -4.19 6.10
CA ALA A 102 10.90 -4.60 5.46
C ALA A 102 10.77 -5.98 4.81
N THR A 103 10.14 -6.93 5.50
CA THR A 103 9.83 -8.28 5.01
C THR A 103 8.91 -8.21 3.79
N MET A 104 7.79 -7.50 3.88
CA MET A 104 6.87 -7.33 2.75
C MET A 104 7.54 -6.66 1.54
N LYS A 105 8.39 -5.66 1.78
CA LYS A 105 9.19 -5.04 0.71
C LYS A 105 10.13 -6.05 0.06
N HIS A 106 10.77 -6.90 0.85
CA HIS A 106 11.67 -7.94 0.33
C HIS A 106 10.89 -8.99 -0.47
N GLU A 107 9.76 -9.47 0.06
CA GLU A 107 8.87 -10.40 -0.65
C GLU A 107 8.40 -9.83 -1.98
N MET A 108 7.95 -8.57 -1.99
CA MET A 108 7.54 -7.88 -3.22
C MET A 108 8.69 -7.75 -4.23
N GLN A 109 9.91 -7.45 -3.77
CA GLN A 109 11.08 -7.41 -4.64
C GLN A 109 11.43 -8.77 -5.21
N MET A 110 11.32 -9.83 -4.39
CA MET A 110 11.54 -11.21 -4.83
C MET A 110 10.48 -11.63 -5.85
N GLU A 111 9.20 -11.35 -5.61
CA GLU A 111 8.12 -11.64 -6.55
C GLU A 111 8.30 -10.85 -7.86
N LEU A 112 8.62 -9.56 -7.79
CA LEU A 112 8.91 -8.74 -8.98
C LEU A 112 10.08 -9.29 -9.79
N ASN A 113 11.16 -9.69 -9.11
CA ASN A 113 12.31 -10.29 -9.77
C ASN A 113 11.94 -11.64 -10.40
N ASN A 114 11.15 -12.45 -9.70
CA ASN A 114 10.67 -13.73 -10.21
C ASN A 114 9.80 -13.53 -11.46
N ARG A 115 8.78 -12.67 -11.40
CA ARG A 115 7.94 -12.33 -12.56
C ARG A 115 8.75 -11.76 -13.71
N ARG A 116 9.71 -10.88 -13.42
CA ARG A 116 10.59 -10.33 -14.46
C ARG A 116 11.45 -11.42 -15.09
N ASN A 117 11.92 -12.39 -14.31
CA ASN A 117 12.69 -13.50 -14.82
C ASN A 117 11.83 -14.47 -15.64
N GLU A 118 10.61 -14.75 -15.19
CA GLU A 118 9.60 -15.53 -15.89
C GLU A 118 9.27 -14.91 -17.25
N VAL A 119 8.91 -13.63 -17.28
CA VAL A 119 8.65 -12.89 -18.53
C VAL A 119 9.86 -12.90 -19.45
N LYS A 120 11.08 -12.73 -18.93
CA LYS A 120 12.31 -12.87 -19.74
C LYS A 120 12.51 -14.30 -20.25
N GLY A 121 12.15 -15.31 -19.47
CA GLY A 121 12.17 -16.71 -19.86
C GLY A 121 11.21 -16.97 -21.01
N ASP A 122 9.97 -16.51 -20.88
CA ASP A 122 8.94 -16.60 -21.92
C ASP A 122 9.39 -15.91 -23.20
N HIS A 123 9.94 -14.70 -23.10
CA HIS A 123 10.49 -13.99 -24.26
C HIS A 123 11.63 -14.75 -24.94
N LYS A 124 12.52 -15.40 -24.17
CA LYS A 124 13.56 -16.24 -24.75
C LYS A 124 12.96 -17.46 -25.46
N MET A 125 11.97 -18.10 -24.85
CA MET A 125 11.26 -19.23 -25.48
C MET A 125 10.56 -18.80 -26.77
N THR A 126 9.89 -17.64 -26.79
CA THR A 126 9.29 -17.12 -28.02
C THR A 126 10.33 -16.79 -29.07
N ASN A 127 11.49 -16.24 -28.69
CA ASN A 127 12.57 -15.96 -29.63
C ASN A 127 13.16 -17.24 -30.24
N ILE A 128 13.37 -18.27 -29.42
CA ILE A 128 13.83 -19.59 -29.91
C ILE A 128 12.80 -20.17 -30.89
N ALA A 129 11.51 -20.09 -30.57
CA ALA A 129 10.46 -20.56 -31.47
C ALA A 129 10.43 -19.78 -32.79
N ILE A 130 10.64 -18.46 -32.75
CA ILE A 130 10.75 -17.63 -33.96
C ILE A 130 11.97 -18.03 -34.78
N GLU A 131 13.13 -18.23 -34.16
CA GLU A 131 14.36 -18.66 -34.83
C GLU A 131 14.20 -20.03 -35.47
N GLU A 132 13.53 -20.97 -34.80
CA GLU A 132 13.20 -22.30 -35.32
C GLU A 132 12.29 -22.19 -36.55
N LEU A 133 11.23 -21.38 -36.48
CA LEU A 133 10.33 -21.13 -37.61
C LEU A 133 11.05 -20.50 -38.81
N VAL A 134 11.96 -19.55 -38.54
CA VAL A 134 12.78 -18.93 -39.59
C VAL A 134 13.73 -19.95 -40.22
N HIS A 135 14.36 -20.81 -39.41
CA HIS A 135 15.21 -21.89 -39.90
C HIS A 135 14.41 -22.88 -40.75
N GLU A 136 13.26 -23.33 -40.27
CA GLU A 136 12.35 -24.22 -41.01
C GLU A 136 11.90 -23.59 -42.35
N ALA A 137 11.51 -22.32 -42.34
CA ALA A 137 11.14 -21.59 -43.56
C ALA A 137 12.32 -21.49 -44.54
N THR A 138 13.53 -21.23 -44.04
CA THR A 138 14.75 -21.15 -44.86
C THR A 138 15.07 -22.48 -45.53
N VAL A 139 14.97 -23.59 -44.79
CA VAL A 139 15.14 -24.95 -45.34
C VAL A 139 14.09 -25.23 -46.41
N LYS A 140 12.81 -24.97 -46.14
CA LYS A 140 11.72 -25.16 -47.12
C LYS A 140 11.93 -24.33 -48.40
N ILE A 141 12.42 -23.09 -48.29
CA ILE A 141 12.75 -22.26 -49.45
C ILE A 141 13.90 -22.88 -50.24
N SER A 142 14.92 -23.43 -49.57
CA SER A 142 16.01 -24.14 -50.23
C SER A 142 15.51 -25.38 -50.96
N ASP A 143 14.68 -26.20 -50.33
CA ASP A 143 14.10 -27.40 -50.94
C ASP A 143 13.24 -27.04 -52.17
N LEU A 144 12.38 -26.03 -52.05
CA LEU A 144 11.59 -25.51 -53.18
C LEU A 144 12.48 -24.99 -54.32
N LYS A 145 13.58 -24.30 -54.00
CA LYS A 145 14.54 -23.85 -55.01
C LYS A 145 15.19 -25.03 -55.72
N THR A 146 15.58 -26.07 -54.99
CA THR A 146 16.12 -27.31 -55.56
C THR A 146 15.07 -28.03 -56.43
N GLU A 147 13.81 -28.09 -56.00
CA GLU A 147 12.71 -28.66 -56.78
C GLU A 147 12.47 -27.87 -58.08
N VAL A 148 12.53 -26.53 -58.03
CA VAL A 148 12.45 -25.67 -59.22
C VAL A 148 13.64 -25.90 -60.16
N GLU A 149 14.86 -26.02 -59.63
CA GLU A 149 16.05 -26.33 -60.43
C GLU A 149 15.94 -27.71 -61.08
N GLN A 150 15.48 -28.72 -60.35
CA GLN A 150 15.18 -30.05 -60.90
C GLN A 150 14.12 -29.98 -62.00
N GLY A 151 13.04 -29.24 -61.77
CA GLY A 151 11.99 -29.00 -62.76
C GLY A 151 12.52 -28.32 -64.04
N LYS A 152 13.44 -27.35 -63.91
CA LYS A 152 14.11 -26.72 -65.05
C LYS A 152 14.98 -27.72 -65.83
N TRP A 153 15.71 -28.59 -65.14
CA TRP A 153 16.52 -29.64 -65.77
C TRP A 153 15.67 -30.65 -66.54
N ASP A 154 14.58 -31.11 -65.93
CA ASP A 154 13.67 -32.05 -66.59
C ASP A 154 12.93 -31.40 -67.76
N ASN A 155 12.49 -30.14 -67.62
CA ASN A 155 11.84 -29.43 -68.72
C ASN A 155 12.81 -29.18 -69.88
N THR A 156 14.08 -28.84 -69.60
CA THR A 156 15.12 -28.71 -70.62
C THR A 156 15.41 -30.06 -71.30
N ARG A 157 15.53 -31.16 -70.53
CA ARG A 157 15.77 -32.50 -71.09
C ARG A 157 14.62 -32.97 -71.98
N ARG A 158 13.38 -32.76 -71.53
CA ARG A 158 12.17 -33.04 -72.34
C ARG A 158 12.14 -32.17 -73.60
N GLY A 159 12.42 -30.88 -73.48
CA GLY A 159 12.49 -29.96 -74.62
C GLY A 159 13.53 -30.38 -75.67
N VAL A 160 14.76 -30.72 -75.23
CA VAL A 160 15.82 -31.23 -76.12
C VAL A 160 15.40 -32.55 -76.79
N ALA A 161 14.75 -33.46 -76.06
CA ALA A 161 14.25 -34.70 -76.65
C ALA A 161 13.19 -34.45 -77.72
N VAL A 162 12.23 -33.54 -77.48
CA VAL A 162 11.20 -33.16 -78.48
C VAL A 162 11.85 -32.54 -79.73
N ILE A 163 12.80 -31.62 -79.54
CA ILE A 163 13.56 -31.01 -80.65
C ILE A 163 14.35 -32.08 -81.41
N GLY A 164 15.03 -33.00 -80.72
CA GLY A 164 15.80 -34.08 -81.32
C GLY A 164 14.94 -35.04 -82.14
N VAL A 165 13.77 -35.43 -81.63
CA VAL A 165 12.78 -36.23 -82.38
C VAL A 165 12.30 -35.48 -83.60
N PHE A 166 12.00 -34.18 -83.48
CA PHE A 166 11.59 -33.34 -84.61
C PHE A 166 12.65 -33.31 -85.71
N VAL A 167 13.92 -33.08 -85.37
CA VAL A 167 15.03 -33.10 -86.33
C VAL A 167 15.18 -34.48 -86.99
N LEU A 168 15.08 -35.56 -86.21
CA LEU A 168 15.19 -36.92 -86.72
C LEU A 168 14.05 -37.25 -87.70
N VAL A 169 12.82 -36.83 -87.39
CA VAL A 169 11.66 -36.94 -88.29
C VAL A 169 11.90 -36.16 -89.58
N VAL A 170 12.46 -34.94 -89.52
CA VAL A 170 12.81 -34.17 -90.72
C VAL A 170 13.87 -34.90 -91.56
N ILE A 171 14.92 -35.44 -90.94
CA ILE A 171 15.96 -36.19 -91.66
C ILE A 171 15.37 -37.44 -92.31
N LEU A 172 14.55 -38.22 -91.60
CA LEU A 172 13.87 -39.39 -92.17
C LEU A 172 12.88 -38.99 -93.29
N ALA A 173 12.18 -37.87 -93.16
CA ALA A 173 11.33 -37.33 -94.21
C ALA A 173 12.15 -36.95 -95.46
N LEU A 174 13.36 -36.41 -95.27
CA LEU A 174 14.30 -36.13 -96.36
C LEU A 174 14.94 -37.40 -96.96
N GLU A 175 15.21 -38.44 -96.15
CA GLU A 175 15.80 -39.71 -96.59
C GLU A 175 14.79 -40.59 -97.34
N THR A 176 13.54 -40.62 -96.86
CA THR A 176 12.40 -41.25 -97.55
C THR A 176 11.99 -40.45 -98.78
N ALA A 177 12.25 -39.14 -98.78
CA ALA A 177 12.24 -38.31 -99.98
C ALA A 177 13.56 -38.46 -100.77
N LYS A 178 13.83 -39.66 -101.32
CA LYS A 178 14.74 -39.75 -102.46
C LYS A 178 14.21 -38.84 -103.59
N PRO A 179 15.08 -38.03 -104.23
CA PRO A 179 14.64 -36.96 -105.12
C PRO A 179 14.14 -37.53 -106.45
N SER A 180 12.83 -37.80 -106.56
CA SER A 180 12.16 -37.79 -107.85
C SER A 180 11.91 -36.33 -108.22
N SER A 181 12.76 -35.83 -109.12
CA SER A 181 12.47 -34.78 -110.10
C SER A 181 11.67 -33.56 -109.63
N PHE A 182 12.39 -32.45 -109.59
CA PHE A 182 11.92 -31.12 -109.92
C PHE A 182 10.86 -31.09 -111.05
N SER A 183 9.62 -30.71 -110.70
CA SER A 183 8.69 -29.92 -111.54
C SER A 183 7.57 -29.40 -110.62
N ARG A 184 7.61 -28.15 -110.15
CA ARG A 184 7.14 -26.93 -110.81
C ARG A 184 5.62 -26.91 -111.12
N LYS A 185 4.88 -26.41 -110.12
CA LYS A 185 4.01 -25.20 -110.15
C LYS A 185 2.49 -25.34 -110.38
N SER A 186 1.75 -24.90 -109.36
CA SER A 186 0.75 -23.81 -109.43
C SER A 186 0.63 -23.18 -108.03
N LYS A 187 1.35 -22.10 -107.69
CA LYS A 187 0.87 -20.69 -107.71
C LYS A 187 -0.62 -20.50 -107.38
N SER A 188 -0.88 -20.05 -106.14
CA SER A 188 -1.71 -18.87 -105.88
C SER A 188 -0.85 -17.83 -105.16
N LYS A 189 -0.81 -16.64 -105.75
CA LYS A 189 -0.04 -15.41 -105.45
C LYS A 189 -0.85 -14.59 -104.42
N VAL A 190 -0.31 -13.81 -103.46
CA VAL A 190 0.33 -12.47 -103.51
C VAL A 190 0.65 -12.13 -102.03
N GLU A 191 1.93 -12.05 -101.65
CA GLU A 191 2.70 -10.84 -101.23
C GLU A 191 2.29 -10.29 -99.84
N GLU A 192 3.12 -10.43 -98.79
CA GLU A 192 4.31 -9.60 -98.44
C GLU A 192 3.86 -8.46 -97.47
N SER A 193 4.50 -8.13 -96.35
CA SER A 193 5.86 -8.27 -95.84
C SER A 193 5.89 -8.20 -94.30
N ASP A 194 6.80 -8.99 -93.70
CA ASP A 194 7.85 -8.62 -92.74
C ASP A 194 7.64 -7.42 -91.79
N ALA A 195 7.70 -7.66 -90.47
CA ALA A 195 8.90 -7.45 -89.62
C ALA A 195 8.76 -6.13 -88.83
N ASN A 196 9.18 -5.94 -87.58
CA ASN A 196 9.93 -6.71 -86.59
C ASN A 196 9.83 -5.92 -85.27
N ASP A 197 10.04 -6.61 -84.16
CA ASP A 197 10.60 -6.18 -82.87
C ASP A 197 9.93 -5.06 -82.04
N GLY A 198 10.05 -5.26 -80.73
CA GLY A 198 9.46 -4.44 -79.70
C GLY A 198 10.18 -3.12 -79.44
N LYS A 199 9.45 -2.22 -78.77
CA LYS A 199 9.73 -1.85 -77.37
C LYS A 199 8.69 -0.89 -76.81
N ASP A 200 8.38 -1.13 -75.54
CA ASP A 200 8.06 -0.19 -74.46
C ASP A 200 6.94 0.85 -74.66
N THR A 201 5.86 0.73 -73.90
CA THR A 201 5.49 1.62 -72.76
C THR A 201 3.99 1.51 -72.40
N GLU A 202 3.74 1.36 -71.10
CA GLU A 202 2.47 1.44 -70.35
C GLU A 202 1.74 2.80 -70.50
N PRO A 203 0.55 3.07 -69.88
CA PRO A 203 -0.44 2.19 -69.19
C PRO A 203 -1.93 2.55 -69.51
N LYS A 204 -2.90 1.79 -68.95
CA LYS A 204 -3.98 2.32 -68.06
C LYS A 204 -5.02 1.27 -67.61
N GLU A 205 -5.01 1.05 -66.30
CA GLU A 205 -6.14 0.95 -65.34
C GLU A 205 -7.47 0.30 -65.74
N HIS A 206 -7.84 -0.77 -65.02
CA HIS A 206 -9.10 -0.79 -64.26
C HIS A 206 -9.07 -1.76 -63.06
N HIS A 207 -9.62 -1.28 -61.95
CA HIS A 207 -9.74 -1.86 -60.60
C HIS A 207 -10.42 -3.25 -60.53
N PRO A 208 -10.21 -4.00 -59.43
CA PRO A 208 -11.25 -4.01 -58.40
C PRO A 208 -10.74 -3.89 -56.95
N HIS A 209 -11.73 -3.55 -56.12
CA HIS A 209 -11.70 -3.15 -54.71
C HIS A 209 -11.10 -4.18 -53.73
N VAL A 210 -10.34 -3.68 -52.75
CA VAL A 210 -9.91 -4.38 -51.54
C VAL A 210 -10.68 -3.81 -50.34
N HIS A 211 -11.26 -4.70 -49.54
CA HIS A 211 -11.84 -4.41 -48.23
C HIS A 211 -10.74 -3.94 -47.27
N HIS A 212 -10.91 -2.77 -46.68
CA HIS A 212 -10.08 -2.27 -45.60
C HIS A 212 -10.48 -2.90 -44.28
N ASP A 213 -9.57 -3.61 -43.64
CA ASP A 213 -9.54 -3.72 -42.17
C ASP A 213 -8.18 -3.24 -41.67
N ALA A 214 -8.24 -2.29 -40.76
CA ALA A 214 -7.17 -1.41 -40.34
C ALA A 214 -6.19 -2.12 -39.39
N PHE A 215 -4.89 -2.01 -39.69
CA PHE A 215 -3.83 -2.22 -38.72
C PHE A 215 -3.53 -0.89 -38.02
N VAL A 216 -3.85 -0.82 -36.73
CA VAL A 216 -3.53 0.27 -35.81
C VAL A 216 -2.11 0.03 -35.25
N PRO A 217 -1.15 0.97 -35.37
CA PRO A 217 0.08 0.90 -34.60
C PRO A 217 -0.18 1.41 -33.18
N SER A 218 -0.05 0.51 -32.19
CA SER A 218 -0.02 0.88 -30.77
C SER A 218 1.29 1.59 -30.42
N ASN A 219 1.18 2.84 -29.97
CA ASN A 219 2.27 3.59 -29.33
C ASN A 219 2.82 2.84 -28.10
N PRO A 220 4.13 2.94 -27.80
CA PRO A 220 4.68 2.53 -26.51
C PRO A 220 4.37 3.58 -25.42
N PRO A 221 4.11 3.19 -24.15
CA PRO A 221 4.01 4.14 -23.05
C PRO A 221 5.40 4.36 -22.42
N SER A 222 6.00 5.53 -22.60
CA SER A 222 6.97 6.06 -21.62
C SER A 222 7.23 7.56 -21.80
N SER A 223 6.69 8.38 -20.91
CA SER A 223 7.44 9.46 -20.24
C SER A 223 6.56 10.27 -19.29
N GLY A 224 6.80 10.08 -18.00
CA GLY A 224 6.43 10.95 -16.90
C GLY A 224 7.11 10.41 -15.63
N PRO A 225 7.63 11.23 -14.70
CA PRO A 225 7.33 12.65 -14.51
C PRO A 225 8.53 13.59 -14.73
N SER A 226 8.23 14.82 -15.18
CA SER A 226 9.09 15.99 -15.01
C SER A 226 9.53 16.12 -13.56
N ALA A 227 10.84 16.28 -13.37
CA ALA A 227 11.43 16.72 -12.12
C ALA A 227 10.82 18.09 -11.74
N VAL A 228 10.11 18.11 -10.62
CA VAL A 228 9.77 19.36 -9.92
C VAL A 228 11.04 19.88 -9.28
N VAL A 229 11.48 21.04 -9.73
CA VAL A 229 12.51 21.86 -9.09
C VAL A 229 12.03 22.26 -7.69
N PRO A 230 12.79 22.03 -6.61
CA PRO A 230 12.45 22.58 -5.31
C PRO A 230 12.74 24.10 -5.29
N ALA A 231 11.71 24.88 -4.96
CA ALA A 231 11.84 26.30 -4.65
C ALA A 231 12.65 26.50 -3.34
N PRO A 232 13.45 27.58 -3.22
CA PRO A 232 14.20 27.86 -2.01
C PRO A 232 13.28 28.28 -0.85
N PRO A 233 13.64 27.99 0.41
CA PRO A 233 12.83 28.35 1.57
C PRO A 233 12.79 29.88 1.75
N ALA A 234 11.57 30.42 1.83
CA ALA A 234 11.34 31.77 2.32
C ALA A 234 11.77 31.86 3.78
N ALA A 235 12.76 32.72 4.04
CA ALA A 235 13.09 33.17 5.38
C ALA A 235 11.87 33.91 5.97
N ARG A 236 11.34 33.39 7.08
CA ARG A 236 10.48 34.16 7.98
C ARG A 236 11.36 34.67 9.14
N HIS A 237 11.51 35.99 9.19
CA HIS A 237 11.70 36.75 10.41
C HIS A 237 10.36 36.97 11.09
#